data_AF-A0A2T3CEI9-F1
#
_entry.id   AF-A0A2T3CEI9-F1
#
_cell.length_a   1.000
_cell.length_b   1.000
_cell.length_c   1.000
_cell.angle_alpha   90.00
_cell.angle_beta   90.00
_cell.angle_gamma   90.00
#
_symmetry.space_group_name_H-M   'P 1'
#
loop_
_entity.id
_entity.type
_entity.pdbx_description
1 polymer ?
#
loop_
_entity_poly.entity_id
_entity_poly.type
_entity_poly.pdbx_seq_one_letter_code
_entity_poly.pdbx_strand_id
1 'polypeptide(L)'
;MTTDSRYLESVLHGDIPLTREMGLQVLDWQQQQLRLQLPLAANVNHKSTMFGGSLYCAAVLVGWGWLHLRLREAGIDDGHIVIQEGQISYPLPVTGAAIAVCAAPDEKVWERFIATYQRRGRARLNLHTRVSNAGSDEAAVLFSGQYVLHR
;
A
#
# COMPACT_ATOMS: atom_id res chain seq x y z
N MET A 1 -0.94 -16.45 -7.75
CA MET A 1 -1.65 -15.48 -6.87
C MET A 1 -2.48 -16.25 -5.86
N THR A 2 -2.35 -15.90 -4.58
CA THR A 2 -3.17 -16.47 -3.50
C THR A 2 -4.60 -15.92 -3.57
N THR A 3 -5.53 -16.52 -2.81
CA THR A 3 -6.91 -16.04 -2.70
C THR A 3 -6.96 -14.58 -2.21
N ASP A 4 -6.11 -14.22 -1.25
CA ASP A 4 -6.06 -12.86 -0.69
C ASP A 4 -5.56 -11.82 -1.70
N SER A 5 -4.56 -12.17 -2.51
CA SER A 5 -4.07 -11.26 -3.56
C SER A 5 -5.15 -10.95 -4.59
N ARG A 6 -5.89 -11.96 -5.05
CA ARG A 6 -7.01 -11.77 -6.00
C ARG A 6 -8.15 -10.96 -5.38
N TYR A 7 -8.46 -11.23 -4.11
CA TYR A 7 -9.46 -10.46 -3.37
C TYR A 7 -9.07 -8.99 -3.29
N LEU A 8 -7.85 -8.68 -2.84
CA LEU A 8 -7.41 -7.29 -2.72
C LEU A 8 -7.37 -6.59 -4.08
N GLU A 9 -6.90 -7.26 -5.13
CA GLU A 9 -6.88 -6.68 -6.47
C GLU A 9 -8.29 -6.31 -6.95
N SER A 10 -9.26 -7.20 -6.72
CA SER A 10 -10.67 -6.93 -7.01
C SER A 10 -11.22 -5.74 -6.22
N VAL A 11 -10.88 -5.63 -4.92
CA VAL A 11 -11.28 -4.50 -4.07
C VAL A 11 -10.70 -3.19 -4.61
N LEU A 12 -9.38 -3.16 -4.86
CA LEU A 12 -8.70 -1.97 -5.36
C LEU A 12 -9.28 -1.51 -6.70
N HIS A 13 -9.52 -2.43 -7.64
CA HIS A 13 -10.07 -2.11 -8.96
C HIS A 13 -11.57 -1.78 -8.94
N GLY A 14 -12.32 -2.33 -8.00
CA GLY A 14 -13.75 -2.05 -7.82
C GLY A 14 -13.97 -0.67 -7.20
N ASP A 15 -13.30 -0.41 -6.08
CA ASP A 15 -13.57 0.75 -5.24
C ASP A 15 -12.74 1.97 -5.66
N ILE A 16 -11.59 1.75 -6.31
CA ILE A 16 -10.69 2.81 -6.79
C ILE A 16 -10.39 2.56 -8.28
N PRO A 17 -11.30 2.97 -9.20
CA PRO A 17 -11.18 2.66 -10.63
C PRO A 17 -9.84 3.10 -11.27
N LEU A 18 -9.23 4.17 -10.74
CA LEU A 18 -7.90 4.63 -11.16
C LEU A 18 -6.85 3.51 -11.10
N THR A 19 -6.93 2.59 -10.14
CA THR A 19 -5.96 1.49 -10.01
C THR A 19 -5.96 0.54 -11.22
N ARG A 20 -7.11 0.38 -11.88
CA ARG A 20 -7.22 -0.40 -13.12
C ARG A 20 -6.52 0.31 -14.27
N GLU A 21 -6.76 1.60 -14.43
CA GLU A 21 -6.13 2.43 -15.47
C GLU A 21 -4.60 2.50 -15.30
N MET A 22 -4.14 2.50 -14.05
CA MET A 22 -2.71 2.44 -13.73
C MET A 22 -2.08 1.05 -13.97
N GLY A 23 -2.89 0.03 -14.27
CA GLY A 23 -2.42 -1.35 -14.42
C GLY A 23 -1.87 -1.95 -13.12
N LEU A 24 -2.35 -1.49 -11.96
CA LEU A 24 -1.90 -1.95 -10.66
C LEU A 24 -2.21 -3.45 -10.52
N GLN A 25 -1.24 -4.22 -10.02
CA GLN A 25 -1.40 -5.64 -9.75
C GLN A 25 -1.00 -5.97 -8.31
N VAL A 26 -1.70 -6.92 -7.68
CA VAL A 26 -1.31 -7.47 -6.39
C VAL A 26 -0.44 -8.71 -6.61
N LEU A 27 0.86 -8.59 -6.38
CA LEU A 27 1.80 -9.69 -6.63
C LEU A 27 1.64 -10.81 -5.61
N ASP A 28 1.77 -10.45 -4.32
CA ASP A 28 1.69 -11.41 -3.22
C ASP A 28 1.32 -10.72 -1.90
N TRP A 29 0.71 -11.52 -1.02
CA TRP A 29 0.53 -11.27 0.40
C TRP A 29 1.12 -12.46 1.14
N GLN A 30 2.30 -12.31 1.73
CA GLN A 30 3.02 -13.39 2.41
C GLN A 30 3.81 -12.84 3.59
N GLN A 31 3.85 -13.60 4.69
CA GLN A 31 4.62 -13.23 5.88
C GLN A 31 4.32 -11.80 6.39
N GLN A 32 3.05 -11.40 6.28
CA GLN A 32 2.57 -10.05 6.58
C GLN A 32 3.31 -8.93 5.80
N GLN A 33 3.76 -9.24 4.58
CA GLN A 33 4.28 -8.27 3.63
C GLN A 33 3.39 -8.26 2.40
N LEU A 34 2.99 -7.06 1.97
CA LEU A 34 2.24 -6.86 0.75
C LEU A 34 3.17 -6.31 -0.34
N ARG A 35 3.03 -6.88 -1.55
CA ARG A 35 3.74 -6.40 -2.75
C ARG A 35 2.75 -6.07 -3.85
N LEU A 36 2.84 -4.84 -4.35
CA LEU A 36 2.10 -4.36 -5.52
C LEU A 36 3.05 -4.06 -6.68
N GLN A 37 2.56 -4.16 -7.90
CA GLN A 37 3.28 -3.79 -9.11
C GLN A 37 2.50 -2.77 -9.93
N LEU A 38 3.22 -1.80 -10.51
CA LEU A 38 2.68 -0.91 -11.55
C LEU A 38 3.58 -0.97 -12.79
N PRO A 39 3.03 -1.13 -14.01
CA PRO A 39 3.80 -1.08 -15.25
C PRO A 39 4.19 0.37 -15.61
N LEU A 40 5.36 0.54 -16.23
CA LEU A 40 5.81 1.86 -16.70
C LEU A 40 4.86 2.44 -17.76
N ALA A 41 4.38 1.62 -18.69
CA ALA A 41 3.65 2.07 -19.88
C ALA A 41 2.42 2.93 -19.56
N ALA A 42 1.66 2.56 -18.53
CA ALA A 42 0.47 3.31 -18.08
C ALA A 42 0.80 4.49 -17.15
N ASN A 43 2.05 4.56 -16.66
CA ASN A 43 2.45 5.46 -15.58
C ASN A 43 3.65 6.34 -15.95
N VAL A 44 3.97 6.48 -17.24
CA VAL A 44 5.16 7.22 -17.69
C VAL A 44 4.95 8.74 -17.62
N ASN A 45 6.00 9.48 -17.30
CA ASN A 45 6.03 10.95 -17.35
C ASN A 45 6.80 11.46 -18.58
N HIS A 46 6.87 12.79 -18.73
CA HIS A 46 7.57 13.46 -19.84
C HIS A 46 9.09 13.24 -19.90
N LYS A 47 9.69 12.57 -18.90
CA LYS A 47 11.11 12.18 -18.83
C LYS A 47 11.33 10.69 -19.08
N SER A 48 10.31 9.97 -19.54
CA SER A 48 10.36 8.51 -19.76
C SER A 48 10.64 7.70 -18.49
N THR A 49 10.29 8.24 -17.33
CA THR A 49 10.32 7.56 -16.03
C THR A 49 8.92 7.51 -15.43
N MET A 50 8.70 6.75 -14.37
CA MET A 50 7.39 6.68 -13.75
C MET A 50 6.99 8.04 -13.14
N PHE A 51 5.75 8.45 -13.35
CA PHE A 51 5.17 9.66 -12.82
C PHE A 51 5.15 9.64 -11.28
N GLY A 52 5.55 10.74 -10.67
CA GLY A 52 5.59 10.87 -9.20
C GLY A 52 4.23 10.62 -8.54
N GLY A 53 3.14 11.10 -9.16
CA GLY A 53 1.79 10.80 -8.65
C GLY A 53 1.44 9.32 -8.72
N SER A 54 1.88 8.61 -9.77
CA SER A 54 1.69 7.15 -9.85
C SER A 54 2.47 6.40 -8.78
N LEU A 55 3.70 6.82 -8.52
CA LEU A 55 4.53 6.28 -7.44
C LEU A 55 3.92 6.56 -6.06
N TYR A 56 3.34 7.75 -5.85
CA TYR A 56 2.58 8.08 -4.64
C TYR A 56 1.37 7.16 -4.47
N CYS A 57 0.58 6.97 -5.53
CA CYS A 57 -0.54 6.04 -5.50
C CYS A 57 -0.09 4.62 -5.12
N ALA A 58 0.99 4.11 -5.73
CA ALA A 58 1.54 2.80 -5.38
C ALA A 58 1.94 2.71 -3.89
N ALA A 59 2.63 3.73 -3.38
CA ALA A 59 3.10 3.79 -2.00
C ALA A 59 1.95 3.87 -0.98
N VAL A 60 0.93 4.70 -1.24
CA VAL A 60 -0.26 4.78 -0.39
C VAL A 60 -1.08 3.49 -0.45
N LEU A 61 -1.30 2.95 -1.65
CA LEU A 61 -2.17 1.78 -1.81
C LEU A 61 -1.57 0.50 -1.26
N VAL A 62 -0.23 0.34 -1.27
CA VAL A 62 0.40 -0.82 -0.62
C VAL A 62 0.28 -0.74 0.92
N GLY A 63 0.33 0.46 1.51
CA GLY A 63 0.09 0.64 2.94
C GLY A 63 -1.39 0.42 3.31
N TRP A 64 -2.31 0.99 2.54
CA TRP A 64 -3.75 0.78 2.73
C TRP A 64 -4.13 -0.70 2.57
N GLY A 65 -3.64 -1.35 1.51
CA GLY A 65 -3.91 -2.76 1.22
C GLY A 65 -3.34 -3.69 2.29
N TRP A 66 -2.17 -3.36 2.84
CA TRP A 66 -1.61 -4.09 3.98
C TRP A 66 -2.56 -4.04 5.18
N LEU A 67 -3.03 -2.84 5.54
CA LEU A 67 -3.94 -2.66 6.68
C LEU A 67 -5.28 -3.38 6.44
N HIS A 68 -5.83 -3.29 5.23
CA HIS A 68 -7.05 -3.98 4.84
C HIS A 68 -6.95 -5.50 5.00
N LEU A 69 -5.88 -6.11 4.49
CA LEU A 69 -5.67 -7.55 4.60
C LEU A 69 -5.44 -7.99 6.05
N ARG A 70 -4.68 -7.22 6.83
CA ARG A 70 -4.44 -7.53 8.25
C ARG A 70 -5.68 -7.42 9.12
N LEU A 71 -6.56 -6.44 8.85
CA LEU A 71 -7.85 -6.33 9.54
C LEU A 71 -8.76 -7.51 9.20
N ARG A 72 -8.79 -7.92 7.92
CA ARG A 72 -9.52 -9.09 7.47
C ARG A 72 -9.04 -10.38 8.16
N GLU A 73 -7.73 -10.58 8.29
CA GLU A 73 -7.15 -11.71 9.03
C GLU A 73 -7.51 -11.68 10.52
N ALA A 74 -7.66 -10.49 11.10
CA ALA A 74 -8.09 -10.29 12.48
C ALA A 74 -9.62 -10.42 12.67
N GLY A 75 -10.38 -10.67 11.59
CA GLY A 75 -11.85 -10.74 11.62
C GLY A 75 -12.54 -9.40 11.89
N ILE A 76 -11.90 -8.29 11.53
CA ILE A 76 -12.46 -6.93 11.66
C ILE A 76 -12.96 -6.47 10.30
N ASP A 77 -14.28 -6.28 10.19
CA ASP A 77 -14.99 -5.85 8.98
C ASP A 77 -15.90 -4.62 9.19
N ASP A 78 -15.94 -4.09 10.42
CA ASP A 78 -16.82 -2.99 10.84
C ASP A 78 -16.18 -1.58 10.72
N GLY A 79 -15.02 -1.46 10.08
CA GLY A 79 -14.20 -0.25 10.09
C GLY A 79 -13.81 0.26 8.70
N HIS A 80 -13.73 1.59 8.59
CA HIS A 80 -13.31 2.33 7.40
C HIS A 80 -11.87 2.83 7.56
N ILE A 81 -11.03 2.58 6.55
CA ILE A 81 -9.64 3.04 6.51
C ILE A 81 -9.55 4.31 5.67
N VAL A 82 -8.97 5.36 6.23
CA VAL A 82 -8.61 6.59 5.50
C VAL A 82 -7.14 6.93 5.72
N ILE A 83 -6.51 7.57 4.74
CA ILE A 83 -5.21 8.22 4.91
C ILE A 83 -5.42 9.60 5.54
N GLN A 84 -4.77 9.88 6.66
CA GLN A 84 -4.83 11.20 7.32
C GLN A 84 -3.72 12.12 6.84
N GLU A 85 -2.51 11.60 6.70
CA GLU A 85 -1.34 12.34 6.21
C GLU A 85 -0.33 11.36 5.60
N GLY A 86 0.53 11.87 4.72
CA GLY A 86 1.62 11.09 4.15
C GLY A 86 2.78 11.96 3.69
N GLN A 87 4.00 11.52 3.98
CA GLN A 87 5.24 12.14 3.52
C GLN A 87 5.93 11.19 2.55
N ILE A 88 6.32 11.72 1.38
CA ILE A 88 6.97 10.96 0.32
C ILE A 88 8.28 11.62 -0.09
N SER A 89 9.29 10.80 -0.36
CA SER A 89 10.59 11.19 -0.90
C SER A 89 10.90 10.37 -2.15
N TYR A 90 11.54 10.99 -3.15
CA TYR A 90 11.91 10.34 -4.42
C TYR A 90 13.44 10.37 -4.64
N PRO A 91 14.23 9.56 -3.91
CA PRO A 91 15.69 9.56 -4.07
C PRO A 91 16.18 9.19 -5.47
N LEU A 92 15.47 8.30 -6.18
CA LEU A 92 15.90 7.78 -7.48
C LEU A 92 14.72 7.69 -8.47
N PRO A 93 14.97 7.74 -9.79
CA PRO A 93 13.93 7.51 -10.78
C PRO A 93 13.53 6.03 -10.84
N VAL A 94 12.25 5.78 -11.17
CA VAL A 94 11.78 4.46 -11.59
C VAL A 94 11.68 4.44 -13.11
N THR A 95 12.47 3.60 -13.75
CA THR A 95 12.66 3.54 -15.21
C THR A 95 12.02 2.31 -15.85
N GLY A 96 11.38 1.46 -15.05
CA GLY A 96 10.67 0.26 -15.49
C GLY A 96 9.39 0.02 -14.68
N ALA A 97 9.02 -1.25 -14.53
CA ALA A 97 7.93 -1.62 -13.61
C ALA A 97 8.32 -1.25 -12.17
N ALA A 98 7.39 -0.64 -11.43
CA ALA A 98 7.55 -0.31 -10.03
C ALA A 98 7.08 -1.48 -9.16
N ILE A 99 7.84 -1.78 -8.11
CA ILE A 99 7.44 -2.70 -7.05
C ILE A 99 7.26 -1.90 -5.76
N ALA A 100 6.02 -1.79 -5.30
CA ALA A 100 5.70 -1.16 -4.02
C ALA A 100 5.58 -2.23 -2.93
N VAL A 101 6.16 -1.97 -1.77
CA VAL A 101 6.23 -2.94 -0.65
C VAL A 101 5.83 -2.26 0.66
N CYS A 102 4.97 -2.92 1.42
CA CYS A 102 4.69 -2.61 2.83
C CYS A 102 4.98 -3.84 3.67
N ALA A 103 5.91 -3.73 4.60
CA ALA A 103 6.18 -4.75 5.61
C ALA A 103 5.29 -4.53 6.85
N ALA A 104 5.18 -5.55 7.68
CA ALA A 104 4.52 -5.42 8.97
C ALA A 104 5.23 -4.39 9.86
N PRO A 105 4.49 -3.54 10.59
CA PRO A 105 5.05 -2.79 11.70
C PRO A 105 5.40 -3.74 12.85
N ASP A 106 6.08 -3.23 13.87
CA ASP A 106 6.30 -4.00 15.10
C ASP A 106 4.99 -4.57 15.67
N GLU A 107 5.01 -5.83 16.10
CA GLU A 107 3.83 -6.52 16.64
C GLU A 107 3.17 -5.71 17.79
N LYS A 108 3.98 -5.12 18.68
CA LYS A 108 3.48 -4.26 19.78
C LYS A 108 2.74 -3.02 19.30
N VAL A 109 3.11 -2.48 18.12
CA VAL A 109 2.42 -1.34 17.51
C VAL A 109 1.06 -1.81 16.97
N TRP A 110 1.05 -2.97 16.30
CA TRP A 110 -0.17 -3.60 15.81
C TRP A 110 -1.17 -3.94 16.92
N GLU A 111 -0.73 -4.64 17.97
CA GLU A 111 -1.56 -5.00 19.13
C GLU A 111 -2.19 -3.76 19.78
N ARG A 112 -1.40 -2.69 19.96
CA ARG A 112 -1.87 -1.42 20.53
C ARG A 112 -2.90 -0.74 19.63
N PHE A 113 -2.67 -0.76 18.31
CA PHE A 113 -3.61 -0.21 17.34
C PHE A 113 -4.97 -0.91 17.42
N ILE A 114 -4.98 -2.25 17.43
CA ILE A 114 -6.21 -3.05 17.53
C ILE A 114 -6.94 -2.82 18.85
N ALA A 115 -6.21 -2.88 19.98
CA ALA A 115 -6.80 -2.64 21.30
C ALA A 115 -7.39 -1.21 21.41
N THR A 116 -6.76 -0.22 20.77
CA THR A 116 -7.27 1.15 20.72
C THR A 116 -8.55 1.22 19.89
N TYR A 117 -8.57 0.60 18.70
CA TYR A 117 -9.74 0.57 17.83
C TYR A 117 -10.94 -0.10 18.51
N GLN A 118 -10.75 -1.29 19.07
CA GLN A 118 -11.81 -2.03 19.75
C GLN A 118 -12.41 -1.23 20.92
N ARG A 119 -11.59 -0.50 21.67
CA ARG A 119 -12.03 0.31 22.80
C ARG A 119 -12.70 1.63 22.39
N ARG A 120 -12.23 2.29 21.34
CA ARG A 120 -12.60 3.69 21.02
C ARG A 120 -13.37 3.85 19.72
N GLY A 121 -13.50 2.80 18.91
CA GLY A 121 -14.03 2.87 17.54
C GLY A 121 -13.16 3.69 16.58
N ARG A 122 -11.95 4.10 16.99
CA ARG A 122 -11.00 4.88 16.17
C ARG A 122 -9.57 4.65 16.63
N ALA A 123 -8.67 4.36 15.69
CA ALA A 123 -7.24 4.23 15.95
C ALA A 123 -6.40 4.72 14.76
N ARG A 124 -5.13 5.01 15.01
CA ARG A 124 -4.18 5.48 14.00
C ARG A 124 -2.99 4.54 13.92
N LEU A 125 -2.52 4.27 12.72
CA LEU A 125 -1.36 3.44 12.44
C LEU A 125 -0.47 4.15 11.42
N ASN A 126 0.79 4.37 11.78
CA ASN A 126 1.79 4.80 10.81
C ASN A 126 2.38 3.56 10.13
N LEU A 127 2.36 3.54 8.80
CA LEU A 127 3.02 2.52 7.99
C LEU A 127 4.08 3.15 7.12
N HIS A 128 5.15 2.38 6.89
CA HIS A 128 6.25 2.77 6.03
C HIS A 128 6.27 1.87 4.80
N THR A 129 6.37 2.48 3.63
CA THR A 129 6.39 1.76 2.36
C THR A 129 7.55 2.23 1.51
N ARG A 130 8.03 1.35 0.64
CA ARG A 130 9.07 1.66 -0.34
C ARG A 130 8.60 1.29 -1.74
N VAL A 131 9.13 1.99 -2.74
CA VAL A 131 8.99 1.59 -4.15
C VAL A 131 10.38 1.47 -4.77
N SER A 132 10.62 0.39 -5.50
CA SER A 132 11.86 0.15 -6.24
C SER A 132 11.57 -0.22 -7.69
N ASN A 133 12.62 -0.18 -8.54
CA ASN A 133 12.54 -0.79 -9.87
C ASN A 133 12.45 -2.31 -9.73
N ALA A 134 11.64 -2.95 -10.58
CA ALA A 134 11.60 -4.41 -10.65
C ALA A 134 13.01 -4.98 -10.88
N GLY A 135 13.39 -5.98 -10.06
CA GLY A 135 14.74 -6.57 -10.08
C GLY A 135 15.77 -5.83 -9.21
N SER A 136 15.39 -4.75 -8.51
CA SER A 136 16.25 -4.04 -7.54
C SER A 136 15.55 -3.89 -6.19
N ASP A 137 16.33 -3.94 -5.11
CA ASP A 137 15.88 -3.63 -3.75
C ASP A 137 16.17 -2.18 -3.34
N GLU A 138 16.91 -1.43 -4.16
CA GLU A 138 17.23 -0.04 -3.89
C GLU A 138 15.95 0.82 -3.89
N ALA A 139 15.71 1.52 -2.78
CA ALA A 139 14.50 2.31 -2.59
C ALA A 139 14.57 3.59 -3.44
N ALA A 140 13.84 3.59 -4.56
CA ALA A 140 13.67 4.75 -5.42
C ALA A 140 12.66 5.75 -4.84
N VAL A 141 11.74 5.27 -4.01
CA VAL A 141 10.76 6.07 -3.28
C VAL A 141 10.62 5.54 -1.86
N LEU A 142 10.52 6.46 -0.90
CA LEU A 142 10.22 6.18 0.49
C LEU A 142 8.96 6.94 0.90
N PHE A 143 8.06 6.28 1.62
CA PHE A 143 6.81 6.87 2.07
C PHE A 143 6.53 6.50 3.53
N SER A 144 6.03 7.47 4.29
CA SER A 144 5.46 7.27 5.61
C SER A 144 4.05 7.83 5.61
N GLY A 145 3.05 6.99 5.90
CA GLY A 145 1.65 7.36 5.90
C GLY A 145 0.97 7.03 7.21
N GLN A 146 0.16 7.96 7.71
CA GLN A 146 -0.72 7.73 8.86
C GLN A 146 -2.11 7.33 8.36
N TYR A 147 -2.46 6.07 8.61
CA TYR A 147 -3.78 5.53 8.33
C TYR A 147 -4.64 5.61 9.58
N VAL A 148 -5.92 5.90 9.39
CA VAL A 148 -6.92 5.93 10.46
C VAL A 148 -7.97 4.90 10.15
N LEU A 149 -8.20 4.00 11.10
CA LEU A 149 -9.34 3.12 11.11
C LEU A 149 -10.41 3.72 12.01
N HIS A 150 -11.64 3.85 11.52
CA HIS A 150 -12.78 4.32 12.31
C HIS A 150 -14.07 3.59 11.93
N ARG A 151 -14.98 3.44 12.89
CA ARG A 151 -16.38 3.04 12.64
C ARG A 151 -17.17 4.16 11.97
#